data_AF-A0A7X8HTT9-F1
#
_entry.id   AF-A0A7X8HTT9-F1
#
_cell.length_a   1.000
_cell.length_b   1.000
_cell.length_c   1.000
_cell.angle_alpha   90.00
_cell.angle_beta   90.00
_cell.angle_gamma   90.00
#
_symmetry.space_group_name_H-M   'P 1'
#
loop_
_entity.id
_entity.type
_entity.pdbx_description
1 polymer ?
#
loop_
_entity_poly.entity_id
_entity_poly.type
_entity_poly.pdbx_seq_one_letter_code
_entity_poly.pdbx_strand_id
1 'polypeptide(L)'
;MDMAFSLFGGLGLFIYGMIQMSEGLQKAAGKRLKDLLGMLTTNRFIGLLVGTVVTAIIQSSSATTVMVVGFVNAGLMTLKQSIGVIMGANIGTTITAQLIAFNLSKYALH
;
A
#
# COMPACT_ATOMS: atom_id res chain seq x y z
N MET A 1 10.62 -5.02 31.32
CA MET A 1 10.55 -3.62 30.84
C MET A 1 11.09 -3.48 29.43
N ASP A 2 12.01 -4.35 29.01
CA ASP A 2 12.67 -4.29 27.69
C ASP A 2 11.72 -4.39 26.49
N MET A 3 10.72 -5.27 26.56
CA MET A 3 9.74 -5.44 25.46
C MET A 3 8.88 -4.20 25.22
N ALA A 4 8.51 -3.47 26.27
CA ALA A 4 7.78 -2.22 26.13
C ALA A 4 8.66 -1.15 25.47
N PHE A 5 9.92 -1.05 25.88
CA PHE A 5 10.87 -0.10 25.32
C PHE A 5 11.15 -0.37 23.82
N SER A 6 11.32 -1.65 23.44
CA SER A 6 11.48 -2.04 22.03
C SER A 6 10.24 -1.75 21.19
N LEU A 7 9.04 -1.99 21.73
CA LEU A 7 7.77 -1.70 21.04
C LEU A 7 7.59 -0.19 20.80
N PHE A 8 7.75 0.63 21.84
CA PHE A 8 7.60 2.09 21.71
C PHE A 8 8.71 2.72 20.86
N GLY A 9 9.95 2.24 20.99
CA GLY A 9 11.08 2.70 20.17
C GLY A 9 10.90 2.32 18.69
N GLY A 10 10.51 1.07 18.42
CA GLY A 10 10.25 0.58 17.06
C GLY A 10 9.05 1.30 16.41
N LEU A 11 7.97 1.51 17.15
CA LEU A 11 6.80 2.26 16.68
C LEU A 11 7.15 3.73 16.42
N GLY A 12 7.94 4.36 17.29
CA GLY A 12 8.40 5.74 17.12
C GLY A 12 9.25 5.92 15.87
N LEU A 13 10.24 5.04 15.66
CA LEU A 13 11.07 5.03 14.45
C LEU A 13 10.25 4.76 13.19
N PHE A 14 9.28 3.84 13.28
CA PHE A 14 8.37 3.54 12.18
C PHE A 14 7.53 4.75 11.78
N ILE A 15 6.86 5.40 12.73
CA ILE A 15 6.06 6.60 12.48
C ILE A 15 6.93 7.74 11.94
N TYR A 16 8.13 7.93 12.48
CA TYR A 16 9.07 8.94 11.97
C TYR A 16 9.49 8.65 10.52
N GLY A 17 9.78 7.39 10.18
CA GLY A 17 10.05 6.96 8.82
C GLY A 17 8.87 7.22 7.88
N MET A 18 7.63 6.99 8.34
CA MET A 18 6.43 7.30 7.57
C MET A 18 6.31 8.80 7.27
N ILE A 19 6.60 9.67 8.24
CA ILE A 19 6.55 11.13 8.07
C ILE A 19 7.60 11.57 7.04
N GLN A 20 8.84 11.10 7.17
CA GLN A 20 9.91 11.40 6.22
C GLN A 20 9.59 10.92 4.80
N MET A 21 8.98 9.74 4.66
CA MET A 21 8.54 9.23 3.36
C MET A 21 7.43 10.12 2.77
N SER A 22 6.46 10.57 3.58
CA SER A 22 5.41 11.49 3.18
C SER A 22 5.96 12.82 2.68
N GLU A 23 6.90 13.43 3.40
CA GLU A 23 7.53 14.71 3.01
C GLU A 23 8.43 14.57 1.79
N GLY A 24 9.23 13.49 1.71
CA GLY A 24 10.07 13.20 0.56
C GLY A 24 9.24 12.99 -0.71
N LEU A 25 8.14 12.25 -0.59
CA LEU A 25 7.17 12.10 -1.67
C LEU A 25 6.51 13.43 -2.01
N GLN A 26 6.14 14.27 -1.05
CA GLN A 26 5.52 15.57 -1.33
C GLN A 26 6.48 16.55 -2.02
N LYS A 27 7.77 16.55 -1.65
CA LYS A 27 8.82 17.34 -2.32
C LYS A 27 9.20 16.80 -3.71
N ALA A 28 9.20 15.48 -3.89
CA ALA A 28 9.47 14.84 -5.18
C ALA A 28 8.23 14.82 -6.10
N ALA A 29 7.02 14.88 -5.54
CA ALA A 29 5.76 14.89 -6.25
C ALA A 29 5.51 16.26 -6.88
N GLY A 30 6.11 16.49 -8.04
CA GLY A 30 5.70 17.57 -8.92
C GLY A 30 4.26 17.38 -9.45
N LYS A 31 3.76 18.40 -10.17
CA LYS A 31 2.40 18.43 -10.75
C LYS A 31 2.04 17.15 -11.53
N ARG A 32 2.99 16.60 -12.29
CA ARG A 32 2.83 15.35 -13.06
C ARG A 32 2.56 14.11 -12.21
N LEU A 33 3.21 13.96 -11.06
CA LEU A 33 2.98 12.80 -10.18
C LEU A 33 1.61 12.91 -9.51
N LYS A 34 1.21 14.13 -9.16
CA LYS A 34 -0.12 14.43 -8.61
C LYS A 34 -1.24 14.14 -9.60
N ASP A 35 -1.05 14.50 -10.88
CA ASP A 35 -1.99 14.21 -11.95
C ASP A 35 -2.06 12.69 -12.27
N LEU A 36 -0.92 11.99 -12.31
CA LEU A 36 -0.88 10.53 -12.48
C LEU A 36 -1.57 9.79 -11.33
N LEU A 37 -1.24 10.13 -10.09
CA LEU A 37 -1.88 9.56 -8.91
C LEU A 37 -3.38 9.89 -8.90
N GLY A 38 -3.76 11.11 -9.27
CA GLY A 38 -5.15 11.52 -9.44
C GLY A 38 -5.88 10.66 -10.47
N MET A 39 -5.35 10.51 -11.69
CA MET A 39 -5.97 9.71 -12.75
C MET A 39 -6.08 8.23 -12.36
N LEU A 40 -5.03 7.66 -11.76
CA LEU A 40 -5.01 6.25 -11.34
C LEU A 40 -5.95 5.96 -10.17
N THR A 41 -6.33 6.98 -9.39
CA THR A 41 -7.17 6.79 -8.20
C THR A 41 -8.56 7.43 -8.33
N THR A 42 -8.90 8.09 -9.45
CA THR A 42 -10.20 8.75 -9.65
C THR A 42 -11.38 7.75 -9.63
N ASN A 43 -11.17 6.54 -10.14
CA ASN A 43 -12.21 5.51 -10.15
C ASN A 43 -11.91 4.46 -9.06
N ARG A 44 -12.91 4.17 -8.20
CA ARG A 44 -12.76 3.20 -7.10
C ARG A 44 -12.24 1.83 -7.57
N PHE A 45 -12.63 1.41 -8.77
CA PHE A 45 -12.24 0.13 -9.34
C PHE A 45 -10.78 0.12 -9.81
N ILE A 46 -10.29 1.25 -10.35
CA ILE A 46 -8.88 1.40 -10.69
C ILE A 46 -8.04 1.50 -9.42
N GLY A 47 -8.51 2.25 -8.41
CA GLY A 47 -7.86 2.28 -7.09
C GLY A 47 -7.73 0.89 -6.47
N LEU A 48 -8.77 0.06 -6.58
CA LEU A 48 -8.73 -1.34 -6.14
C LEU A 48 -7.68 -2.15 -6.92
N LEU A 49 -7.69 -2.11 -8.25
CA LEU A 49 -6.70 -2.81 -9.07
C LEU A 49 -5.26 -2.37 -8.78
N VAL A 50 -5.03 -1.06 -8.63
CA VAL A 50 -3.72 -0.50 -8.29
C VAL A 50 -3.27 -1.00 -6.92
N GLY A 51 -4.15 -0.95 -5.90
CA GLY A 51 -3.84 -1.49 -4.58
C GLY A 51 -3.50 -2.98 -4.62
N THR A 52 -4.26 -3.75 -5.39
CA THR A 52 -4.02 -5.18 -5.59
C THR A 52 -2.67 -5.47 -6.22
N VAL A 53 -2.30 -4.77 -7.30
CA VAL A 53 -1.00 -4.97 -7.99
C VAL A 53 0.17 -4.50 -7.13
N VAL A 54 0.06 -3.30 -6.55
CA VAL A 54 1.12 -2.74 -5.69
C VAL A 54 1.38 -3.64 -4.50
N THR A 55 0.33 -4.15 -3.84
CA THR A 55 0.50 -5.07 -2.71
C THR A 55 0.90 -6.48 -3.13
N ALA A 56 0.53 -6.95 -4.32
CA ALA A 56 1.07 -8.21 -4.84
C ALA A 56 2.60 -8.12 -5.05
N ILE A 57 3.11 -6.96 -5.47
CA ILE A 57 4.56 -6.72 -5.64
C ILE A 57 5.26 -6.51 -4.29
N ILE A 58 4.71 -5.63 -3.44
CA ILE A 58 5.31 -5.29 -2.14
C ILE A 58 5.10 -6.41 -1.11
N GLN A 59 4.13 -7.30 -1.34
CA GLN A 59 3.74 -8.45 -0.51
C GLN A 59 3.32 -8.12 0.94
N SER A 60 3.34 -6.84 1.31
CA SER A 60 3.03 -6.35 2.66
C SER A 60 1.86 -5.37 2.60
N SER A 61 0.71 -5.80 3.10
CA SER A 61 -0.49 -4.96 3.25
C SER A 61 -0.25 -3.82 4.25
N SER A 62 0.52 -4.06 5.31
CA SER A 62 0.90 -3.05 6.30
C SER A 62 1.72 -1.92 5.67
N ALA A 63 2.74 -2.25 4.88
CA ALA A 63 3.55 -1.25 4.19
C ALA A 63 2.73 -0.46 3.15
N THR A 64 1.81 -1.14 2.45
CA THR A 64 0.93 -0.47 1.48
C THR A 64 -0.04 0.50 2.17
N THR A 65 -0.63 0.10 3.30
CA THR A 65 -1.55 0.95 4.07
C THR A 65 -0.86 2.22 4.57
N VAL A 66 0.35 2.05 5.10
CA VAL A 66 1.23 3.14 5.55
C VAL A 66 1.54 4.12 4.43
N MET A 67 1.88 3.61 3.26
CA MET A 67 2.13 4.43 2.07
C MET A 67 0.89 5.22 1.64
N VAL A 68 -0.27 4.57 1.61
CA VAL A 68 -1.54 5.22 1.25
C VAL A 68 -1.92 6.31 2.25
N VAL A 69 -1.71 6.08 3.55
CA VAL A 69 -1.89 7.09 4.60
C VAL A 69 -0.93 8.27 4.37
N GLY A 70 0.32 8.01 4.00
CA GLY A 70 1.27 9.04 3.59
C GLY A 70 0.80 9.86 2.38
N PHE A 71 0.25 9.21 1.35
CA PHE A 71 -0.31 9.91 0.19
C PHE A 71 -1.53 10.79 0.53
N VAL A 72 -2.37 10.36 1.47
CA VAL A 72 -3.49 11.17 1.96
C VAL A 72 -2.97 12.38 2.74
N ASN A 73 -1.99 12.18 3.63
CA ASN A 73 -1.40 13.27 4.42
C ASN A 73 -0.66 14.29 3.53
N ALA A 74 0.00 13.83 2.46
CA ALA A 74 0.64 14.69 1.47
C ALA A 74 -0.36 15.44 0.55
N GLY A 75 -1.67 15.16 0.66
CA GLY A 75 -2.71 15.73 -0.20
C GLY A 75 -2.63 15.24 -1.65
N LEU A 76 -2.03 14.07 -1.87
CA LEU A 76 -1.92 13.42 -3.18
C LEU A 76 -3.12 12.51 -3.47
N MET A 77 -3.79 12.03 -2.43
CA MET A 77 -5.02 11.23 -2.51
C MET A 77 -6.07 11.73 -1.52
N THR A 78 -7.34 11.57 -1.86
CA THR A 78 -8.44 11.79 -0.91
C THR A 78 -8.71 10.54 -0.08
N LEU A 79 -9.31 10.72 1.11
CA LEU A 79 -9.68 9.61 1.99
C LEU A 79 -10.64 8.61 1.32
N LYS A 80 -11.50 9.06 0.40
CA LYS A 80 -12.38 8.18 -0.39
C LYS A 80 -11.57 7.29 -1.35
N GLN A 81 -10.53 7.83 -1.96
CA GLN A 81 -9.67 7.10 -2.90
C GLN A 81 -8.79 6.08 -2.15
N SER A 82 -8.30 6.43 -0.96
CA SER A 82 -7.50 5.51 -0.14
C SER A 82 -8.27 4.26 0.26
N ILE A 83 -9.58 4.36 0.52
CA ILE A 83 -10.41 3.19 0.85
C ILE A 83 -10.38 2.14 -0.27
N GLY A 84 -10.46 2.57 -1.53
CA GLY A 84 -10.40 1.67 -2.69
C GLY A 84 -9.04 0.96 -2.80
N VAL A 85 -7.95 1.70 -2.61
CA VAL A 85 -6.58 1.14 -2.65
C VAL A 85 -6.33 0.18 -1.48
N ILE A 86 -6.79 0.51 -0.27
CA ILE A 86 -6.66 -0.36 0.91
C ILE A 86 -7.46 -1.66 0.72
N MET A 87 -8.67 -1.59 0.18
CA MET A 87 -9.45 -2.78 -0.20
C MET A 87 -8.70 -3.63 -1.23
N GLY A 88 -8.11 -3.00 -2.24
CA GLY A 88 -7.26 -3.65 -3.24
C GLY A 88 -6.04 -4.33 -2.62
N ALA A 89 -5.37 -3.65 -1.69
CA ALA A 89 -4.18 -4.15 -1.00
C ALA A 89 -4.46 -5.44 -0.24
N ASN A 90 -5.58 -5.50 0.48
CA ASN A 90 -6.01 -6.69 1.21
C ASN A 90 -6.29 -7.87 0.26
N ILE A 91 -6.85 -7.62 -0.93
CA ILE A 91 -7.01 -8.64 -1.97
C ILE A 91 -5.64 -9.08 -2.51
N GLY A 92 -4.73 -8.14 -2.76
CA GLY A 92 -3.38 -8.41 -3.27
C GLY A 92 -2.58 -9.39 -2.42
N THR A 93 -2.63 -9.26 -1.09
CA THR A 93 -1.98 -10.23 -0.17
C THR A 93 -2.56 -11.64 -0.26
N THR A 94 -3.81 -11.78 -0.71
CA THR A 94 -4.46 -13.10 -0.86
C THR A 94 -4.23 -13.72 -2.23
N ILE A 95 -3.87 -12.94 -3.26
CA ILE A 95 -3.67 -13.46 -4.63
C ILE A 95 -2.59 -14.53 -4.66
N THR A 96 -1.46 -14.33 -3.97
CA THR A 96 -0.38 -15.33 -3.93
C THR A 96 -0.85 -16.62 -3.27
N ALA A 97 -1.61 -16.52 -2.17
CA ALA A 97 -2.19 -17.68 -1.51
C ALA A 97 -3.25 -18.39 -2.38
N GLN A 98 -4.07 -17.62 -3.10
CA GLN A 98 -5.05 -18.15 -4.06
C GLN A 98 -4.36 -18.79 -5.26
N LEU A 99 -3.26 -18.24 -5.80
CA LEU A 99 -2.46 -18.84 -6.87
C LEU A 99 -1.88 -20.20 -6.48
N ILE A 100 -1.43 -20.32 -5.23
CA ILE A 100 -0.93 -21.58 -4.67
C ILE A 100 -2.11 -22.55 -4.42
N ALA A 101 -3.23 -22.06 -3.85
CA ALA A 101 -4.40 -22.87 -3.53
C ALA A 101 -5.18 -23.35 -4.77
N PHE A 102 -5.16 -22.58 -5.87
CA PHE A 102 -5.71 -22.96 -7.16
C PHE A 102 -4.91 -24.07 -7.88
N ASN A 103 -3.97 -24.70 -7.17
CA ASN A 103 -3.47 -26.02 -7.54
C ASN A 103 -2.65 -26.00 -8.85
N LEU A 104 -1.56 -25.22 -8.87
CA LEU A 104 -0.46 -25.51 -9.80
C LEU A 104 0.00 -26.98 -9.66
N SER A 105 -0.13 -27.61 -8.48
CA SER A 105 0.17 -29.03 -8.28
C SER A 105 -0.70 -30.00 -9.09
N LYS A 106 -1.89 -29.59 -9.55
CA LYS A 106 -2.76 -30.43 -10.41
C LYS A 106 -2.49 -30.24 -11.90
N TYR A 107 -1.84 -29.15 -12.30
CA TYR A 107 -1.44 -28.86 -13.68
C TYR A 107 0.06 -29.08 -13.96
N ALA A 108 0.90 -29.14 -12.93
CA ALA A 108 2.33 -29.44 -13.04
C ALA A 108 2.63 -30.96 -13.06
N LEU A 109 1.63 -31.80 -12.80
CA LEU A 109 1.72 -33.27 -12.86
C LEU A 109 0.72 -33.86 -13.87
N HIS A 110 0.59 -33.22 -15.03
CA HIS A 110 0.15 -33.85 -16.27
C HIS A 110 1.05 -33.41 -17.42
#